data_AF-A0A1Y9THH1-F1
#
_entry.id   AF-A0A1Y9THH1-F1
#
_cell.length_a   1.000
_cell.length_b   1.000
_cell.length_c   1.000
_cell.angle_alpha   90.00
_cell.angle_beta   90.00
_cell.angle_gamma   90.00
#
_symmetry.space_group_name_H-M   'P 1'
#
loop_
_entity.id
_entity.type
_entity.pdbx_description
1 polymer ?
#
loop_
_entity_poly.entity_id
_entity_poly.type
_entity_poly.pdbx_seq_one_letter_code
_entity_poly.pdbx_strand_id
1 'polypeptide(L)'
;MDIAFSPCPNDTFVFHAWVHGLIEGAPALNVTYADIDKTNNWAAKGKGPEVQKISYAALPWVLNEYALIPCGGALGRGVALWF
;
A
#
# COMPACT_ATOMS: atom_id res chain seq x y z
N MET A 1 -9.14 6.73 -8.27
CA MET A 1 -9.00 5.75 -7.19
C MET A 1 -8.02 6.33 -6.18
N ASP A 2 -8.43 6.42 -4.92
CA ASP A 2 -7.59 6.97 -3.85
C ASP A 2 -6.65 5.89 -3.31
N ILE A 3 -5.36 6.20 -3.26
CA ILE A 3 -4.33 5.27 -2.76
C ILE A 3 -3.34 5.97 -1.81
N ALA A 4 -2.84 5.25 -0.80
CA ALA A 4 -1.76 5.74 0.05
C ALA A 4 -0.60 4.76 0.21
N PHE A 5 0.63 5.24 0.01
CA PHE A 5 1.86 4.47 0.24
C PHE A 5 3.01 5.39 0.65
N SER A 6 4.12 4.83 1.14
CA SER A 6 5.24 5.64 1.64
C SER A 6 6.14 6.13 0.50
N PRO A 7 6.82 7.27 0.65
CA PRO A 7 7.77 7.74 -0.37
C PRO A 7 9.10 6.96 -0.37
N CYS A 8 9.16 5.78 0.25
CA CYS A 8 10.35 4.95 0.25
C CYS A 8 10.68 4.48 -1.18
N PRO A 9 11.98 4.25 -1.51
CA PRO A 9 12.39 3.80 -2.85
C PRO A 9 11.68 2.53 -3.31
N ASN A 10 11.32 1.68 -2.36
CA ASN A 10 10.71 0.39 -2.64
C ASN A 10 9.22 0.51 -3.03
N ASP A 11 8.43 1.30 -2.29
CA ASP A 11 7.03 1.55 -2.61
C ASP A 11 6.91 2.39 -3.90
N THR A 12 7.77 3.40 -4.05
CA THR A 12 7.78 4.22 -5.28
C THR A 12 8.14 3.41 -6.52
N PHE A 13 9.01 2.41 -6.39
CA PHE A 13 9.29 1.46 -7.46
C PHE A 13 8.07 0.60 -7.80
N VAL A 14 7.41 -0.01 -6.81
CA VAL A 14 6.23 -0.86 -7.01
C VAL A 14 5.08 -0.11 -7.69
N PHE A 15 4.83 1.14 -7.30
CA PHE A 15 3.71 1.92 -7.82
C PHE A 15 4.06 2.78 -9.04
N HIS A 16 5.33 2.82 -9.48
CA HIS A 16 5.80 3.73 -10.54
C HIS A 16 4.93 3.68 -11.80
N ALA A 17 4.77 2.50 -12.40
CA ALA A 17 4.05 2.36 -13.66
C ALA A 17 2.60 2.84 -13.56
N TRP A 18 1.92 2.56 -12.44
CA TRP A 18 0.52 2.97 -12.25
C TRP A 18 0.40 4.48 -12.01
N VAL A 19 1.25 5.04 -11.15
CA VAL A 19 1.26 6.48 -10.84
C VAL A 19 1.55 7.32 -12.08
N HIS A 20 2.41 6.84 -12.98
CA HIS A 20 2.77 7.53 -14.21
C HIS A 20 1.88 7.18 -15.41
N GLY A 21 0.79 6.43 -15.22
CA GLY A 21 -0.15 6.10 -16.30
C GLY A 21 0.44 5.20 -17.39
N LEU A 22 1.44 4.38 -17.05
CA LEU A 22 2.12 3.45 -17.97
C LEU A 22 1.39 2.11 -18.10
N ILE A 23 0.29 1.90 -17.37
CA ILE A 23 -0.52 0.69 -17.41
C ILE A 23 -1.80 0.97 -18.21
N GLU A 24 -1.93 0.34 -19.36
CA GLU A 24 -3.10 0.50 -20.24
C GLU A 24 -4.39 0.04 -19.53
N GLY A 25 -5.43 0.88 -19.60
CA GLY A 25 -6.74 0.58 -19.01
C GLY A 25 -6.82 0.68 -17.48
N ALA A 26 -5.71 0.97 -16.78
CA ALA A 26 -5.73 1.17 -15.34
C ALA A 26 -6.40 2.50 -14.96
N PRO A 27 -7.16 2.54 -13.85
CA PRO A 27 -7.78 3.78 -13.39
C PRO A 27 -6.72 4.79 -12.93
N ALA A 28 -6.98 6.07 -13.12
CA ALA A 28 -6.13 7.13 -12.59
C ALA A 28 -6.08 7.11 -11.06
N LEU A 29 -4.88 7.30 -10.52
CA LEU A 29 -4.62 7.33 -9.10
C LEU A 29 -4.63 8.76 -8.55
N ASN A 30 -5.24 8.93 -7.38
CA ASN A 30 -5.04 10.08 -6.52
C ASN A 30 -4.15 9.62 -5.36
N VAL A 31 -2.87 9.98 -5.42
CA VAL A 31 -1.83 9.42 -4.55
C VAL A 31 -1.62 10.30 -3.32
N THR A 32 -1.74 9.69 -2.15
CA THR A 32 -1.31 10.29 -0.89
C THR A 32 -0.02 9.62 -0.41
N TYR A 33 1.07 10.39 -0.33
CA TYR A 33 2.30 9.91 0.30
C TYR A 33 2.18 10.01 1.83
N ALA A 34 2.37 8.89 2.52
CA ALA A 34 2.23 8.82 3.96
C ALA A 34 3.19 7.79 4.59
N ASP A 35 3.70 8.13 5.78
CA ASP A 35 4.50 7.19 6.57
C ASP A 35 3.67 5.97 6.99
N ILE A 36 4.35 4.84 7.20
CA ILE A 36 3.74 3.57 7.57
C ILE A 36 2.95 3.64 8.87
N ASP A 37 3.38 4.44 9.83
CA ASP A 37 2.65 4.61 11.09
C ASP A 37 1.30 5.28 10.83
N LYS A 38 1.26 6.23 9.88
CA LYS A 38 0.04 6.94 9.51
C LYS A 38 -0.94 6.03 8.80
N THR A 39 -0.48 5.26 7.82
CA THR A 39 -1.35 4.33 7.07
C THR A 39 -1.86 3.20 7.95
N ASN A 40 -1.03 2.63 8.83
CA ASN A 40 -1.46 1.64 9.83
C ASN A 40 -2.57 2.19 10.74
N ASN A 41 -2.41 3.43 11.23
CA ASN A 41 -3.41 4.09 12.08
C ASN A 41 -4.73 4.36 11.35
N TRP A 42 -4.69 4.67 10.06
CA TRP A 42 -5.91 4.87 9.27
C TRP A 42 -6.64 3.56 9.02
N ALA A 43 -5.93 2.50 8.65
CA ALA A 43 -6.52 1.18 8.43
C ALA A 43 -7.17 0.64 9.71
N ALA A 44 -6.48 0.76 10.85
CA ALA A 44 -7.01 0.33 12.14
C ALA A 44 -8.26 1.11 12.60
N LYS A 45 -8.55 2.26 11.98
CA LYS A 45 -9.73 3.10 12.27
C LYS A 45 -10.80 3.03 11.19
N GLY A 46 -10.62 2.25 10.12
CA GLY A 46 -11.52 2.24 8.97
C GLY A 46 -11.57 3.59 8.22
N LYS A 47 -10.49 4.38 8.29
CA LYS A 47 -10.40 5.74 7.68
C LYS A 47 -9.38 5.81 6.55
N GLY A 48 -8.93 4.65 6.09
CA GLY A 48 -7.98 4.53 4.99
C GLY A 48 -8.60 4.85 3.63
N PRO A 49 -7.79 5.17 2.61
CA PRO A 49 -8.25 5.19 1.23
C PRO A 49 -8.58 3.76 0.73
N GLU A 50 -9.04 3.66 -0.52
CA GLU A 50 -9.48 2.40 -1.14
C GLU A 50 -8.36 1.34 -1.17
N VAL A 51 -7.13 1.76 -1.44
CA VAL A 51 -5.93 0.91 -1.36
C VAL A 51 -4.87 1.63 -0.55
N GLN A 52 -4.22 0.92 0.36
CA GLN A 52 -3.10 1.49 1.09
C GLN A 52 -2.07 0.47 1.51
N LYS A 53 -0.81 0.90 1.52
CA LYS A 53 0.28 0.13 2.09
C LYS A 53 0.14 0.09 3.61
N ILE A 54 0.19 -1.10 4.19
CA ILE A 54 0.26 -1.32 5.64
C ILE A 54 1.47 -2.16 6.01
N SER A 55 1.77 -2.23 7.30
CA SER A 55 2.73 -3.20 7.82
C SER A 55 2.09 -4.58 7.85
N TYR A 56 2.89 -5.62 7.60
CA TYR A 56 2.44 -7.00 7.79
C TYR A 56 1.93 -7.26 9.21
N ALA A 57 2.56 -6.64 10.20
CA ALA A 57 2.12 -6.71 11.60
C ALA A 57 0.73 -6.09 11.85
N ALA A 58 0.29 -5.17 11.00
CA ALA A 58 -1.03 -4.53 11.10
C ALA A 58 -2.14 -5.37 10.45
N LEU A 59 -1.80 -6.28 9.53
CA LEU A 59 -2.77 -7.03 8.72
C LEU A 59 -3.84 -7.77 9.56
N PRO A 60 -3.50 -8.54 10.62
CA PRO A 60 -4.51 -9.28 11.37
C PRO A 60 -5.62 -8.42 11.99
N TRP A 61 -5.35 -7.14 12.21
CA TRP A 61 -6.24 -6.20 12.89
C TRP A 61 -7.23 -5.51 11.95
N VAL A 62 -7.01 -5.61 10.64
CA VAL A 62 -7.77 -4.85 9.63
C VAL A 62 -8.57 -5.76 8.69
N LEU A 63 -8.43 -7.09 8.80
CA LEU A 63 -9.05 -8.09 7.92
C LEU A 63 -10.58 -8.10 7.94
N ASN A 64 -11.21 -7.49 8.95
CA ASN A 64 -12.67 -7.35 8.99
C ASN A 64 -13.18 -6.31 7.98
N GLU A 65 -12.34 -5.34 7.59
CA GLU A 65 -12.72 -4.23 6.70
C GLU A 65 -11.91 -4.23 5.40
N TYR A 66 -10.71 -4.81 5.41
CA TYR A 66 -9.78 -4.81 4.29
C TYR A 66 -9.39 -6.24 3.89
N ALA A 67 -9.07 -6.42 2.61
CA ALA A 67 -8.46 -7.64 2.10
C ALA A 67 -6.99 -7.39 1.69
N LEU A 68 -6.14 -8.40 1.87
CA LEU A 68 -4.78 -8.38 1.33
C LEU A 68 -4.82 -8.60 -0.18
N ILE A 69 -4.19 -7.69 -0.94
CA ILE A 69 -3.94 -7.90 -2.37
C ILE A 69 -2.77 -8.89 -2.49
N PRO A 70 -2.88 -9.96 -3.30
CA PRO A 70 -1.85 -11.00 -3.42
C PRO A 70 -0.68 -10.55 -4.32
N CYS A 71 -0.23 -9.30 -4.20
CA CYS A 71 0.95 -8.76 -4.86
C CYS A 71 1.43 -7.47 -4.19
N GLY A 72 2.68 -7.09 -4.48
CA GLY A 72 3.26 -5.80 -4.10
C GLY A 72 3.68 -5.70 -2.64
N GLY A 73 3.72 -6.82 -1.92
CA GLY A 73 4.13 -6.82 -0.52
C GLY A 73 5.59 -7.21 -0.35
N ALA A 74 6.17 -6.73 0.75
CA ALA A 74 7.53 -7.02 1.16
C ALA A 74 7.54 -7.57 2.58
N LEU A 75 8.02 -8.80 2.75
CA LEU A 75 8.16 -9.47 4.06
C LEU A 75 9.43 -10.30 4.04
N GLY A 76 10.29 -10.12 5.03
CA GLY A 76 11.46 -10.97 5.19
C GLY A 76 12.17 -10.69 6.50
N ARG A 77 13.12 -11.56 6.82
CA ARG A 77 13.94 -11.46 8.03
C ARG A 77 15.34 -11.00 7.62
N GLY A 78 15.72 -9.78 8.00
CA GLY A 78 17.02 -9.18 7.69
C GLY A 78 17.10 -8.48 6.31
N VAL A 79 16.21 -8.80 5.37
CA VAL A 79 16.00 -8.12 4.06
C VAL A 79 14.53 -8.27 3.63
N ALA A 80 14.07 -7.48 2.66
CA ALA A 80 12.73 -7.60 2.07
C ALA A 80 12.70 -8.66 0.95
N LEU A 81 11.86 -9.69 1.08
CA LEU A 81 11.43 -10.54 -0.05
C LEU A 81 10.12 -9.99 -0.59
N TRP A 82 10.03 -9.88 -1.92
CA TRP A 82 8.88 -9.33 -2.63
C TRP A 82 7.97 -10.47 -3.11
N PHE A 83 6.67 -10.33 -2.90
CA PHE A 83 5.62 -11.23 -3.40
C PHE A 83 4.46 -10.42 -3.98
#